data_AF-A0A090QD27-F1
#
_entry.id   AF-A0A090QD27-F1
#
_cell.length_a   1.000
_cell.length_b   1.000
_cell.length_c   1.000
_cell.angle_alpha   90.00
_cell.angle_beta   90.00
_cell.angle_gamma   90.00
#
_symmetry.space_group_name_H-M   'P 1'
#
loop_
_entity.id
_entity.type
_entity.pdbx_description
1 polymer ?
#
loop_
_entity_poly.entity_id
_entity_poly.type
_entity_poly.pdbx_seq_one_letter_code
_entity_poly.pdbx_strand_id
1 'polypeptide(L)' 'MKKKITIIGLGYVGLPLARLFATKYSVVGFDIKLHELMKLTMVSIVR' A
#
# COMPACT_ATOMS: atom_id res chain seq x y z
N MET A 1 12.82 12.20 13.01
CA MET A 1 12.33 11.93 11.65
C MET A 1 11.43 10.69 11.68
N LYS A 2 10.12 10.79 11.39
CA LYS A 2 9.24 9.60 11.36
C LYS A 2 9.41 8.88 10.02
N LYS A 3 9.87 7.63 10.05
CA LYS A 3 10.02 6.80 8.85
C LYS A 3 8.63 6.47 8.30
N LYS A 4 8.39 6.79 7.03
CA LYS A 4 7.20 6.38 6.27
C LYS A 4 7.58 5.24 5.35
N ILE A 5 6.75 4.21 5.30
CA ILE A 5 6.95 3.05 4.44
C ILE A 5 5.96 3.15 3.29
N THR A 6 6.45 2.96 2.06
CA THR A 6 5.59 2.91 0.88
C THR A 6 5.64 1.51 0.30
N ILE A 7 4.48 0.94 0.00
CA ILE A 7 4.36 -0.41 -0.60
C ILE A 7 3.66 -0.26 -1.95
N ILE A 8 4.30 -0.77 -3.00
CA ILE A 8 3.79 -0.74 -4.38
C ILE A 8 3.46 -2.18 -4.78
N GLY A 9 2.21 -2.42 -5.18
CA GLY A 9 1.64 -3.74 -5.42
C GLY A 9 0.93 -4.27 -4.17
N LEU A 10 -0.38 -4.07 -4.09
CA LEU A 10 -1.23 -4.51 -2.97
C LEU A 10 -1.98 -5.81 -3.31
N GLY A 11 -1.33 -6.67 -4.08
CA GLY A 11 -1.82 -8.02 -4.35
C GLY A 11 -1.78 -8.90 -3.09
N TYR A 12 -1.84 -10.21 -3.31
CA TYR A 12 -1.96 -11.22 -2.25
C TYR A 12 -0.92 -11.08 -1.12
N VAL A 13 0.33 -10.71 -1.44
CA VAL A 13 1.40 -10.57 -0.44
C VAL A 13 1.49 -9.13 0.10
N GLY A 14 1.36 -8.14 -0.79
CA GLY A 14 1.58 -6.74 -0.43
C GLY A 14 0.54 -6.19 0.54
N LEU A 15 -0.72 -6.59 0.41
CA LEU A 15 -1.79 -6.07 1.27
C LEU A 15 -1.73 -6.60 2.72
N PRO A 16 -1.57 -7.92 2.98
CA PRO A 16 -1.36 -8.42 4.34
C PRO A 16 -0.11 -7.83 5.00
N LEU A 17 0.98 -7.69 4.23
CA LEU A 17 2.24 -7.13 4.71
C LEU A 17 2.12 -5.65 5.07
N ALA A 18 1.45 -4.87 4.21
CA ALA A 18 1.17 -3.46 4.47
C ALA A 18 0.36 -3.28 5.76
N ARG A 19 -0.64 -4.15 5.97
CA ARG A 19 -1.49 -4.13 7.16
C ARG A 19 -0.70 -4.45 8.44
N LEU A 20 0.23 -5.39 8.38
CA LEU A 20 1.13 -5.70 9.50
C LEU A 20 2.07 -4.52 9.83
N PHE A 21 2.69 -3.91 8.81
CA PHE A 21 3.60 -2.78 9.03
C PHE A 21 2.90 -1.52 9.51
N ALA A 22 1.63 -1.33 9.15
CA ALA A 22 0.86 -0.16 9.54
C ALA A 22 0.55 -0.10 11.06
N THR A 23 0.73 -1.21 11.78
CA THR A 23 0.62 -1.24 13.25
C THR A 23 1.75 -0.49 13.96
N LYS A 24 2.92 -0.37 13.32
CA LYS A 24 4.13 0.23 13.92
C LYS A 24 4.65 1.44 13.14
N TYR A 25 4.30 1.57 11.87
CA TYR A 25 4.79 2.60 10.98
C TYR A 25 3.66 3.25 10.20
N SER A 26 3.87 4.50 9.78
CA SER A 26 2.97 5.13 8.81
C SER A 26 3.24 4.52 7.43
N VAL A 27 2.28 3.75 6.93
CA VAL A 27 2.36 3.02 5.66
C VAL A 27 1.42 3.64 4.62
N VAL A 28 1.92 3.87 3.41
CA VAL A 28 1.12 4.25 2.24
C VAL A 28 1.19 3.14 1.20
N GLY A 29 0.05 2.73 0.66
CA GLY A 29 -0.04 1.67 -0.35
C GLY A 29 -0.43 2.19 -1.73
N PHE A 30 0.19 1.65 -2.78
CA PHE A 30 -0.17 1.91 -4.17
C PHE A 30 -0.37 0.60 -4.93
N ASP A 31 -1.37 0.55 -5.79
CA ASP A 31 -1.66 -0.62 -6.63
C ASP A 31 -1.97 -0.21 -8.08
N ILE A 32 -1.55 -1.02 -9.04
CA ILE A 32 -1.79 -0.80 -10.47
C ILE A 32 -2.95 -1.68 -10.89
N LYS A 33 -4.09 -1.08 -11.24
CA LYS A 33 -5.23 -1.82 -11.78
C LYS A 33 -5.05 -2.01 -13.28
N LEU A 34 -4.75 -3.24 -13.70
CA LEU A 34 -4.47 -3.57 -15.10
C LEU A 34 -5.71 -3.45 -16.03
N HIS A 35 -6.92 -3.48 -15.47
CA HIS A 35 -8.18 -3.54 -16.23
C HIS A 35 -8.63 -2.17 -16.80
N GLU A 36 -8.17 -1.06 -16.25
CA GLU A 36 -8.51 0.29 -16.71
C GLU A 36 -7.21 1.05 -16.96
N LEU A 37 -6.86 1.22 -18.25
CA LEU A 37 -5.84 2.14 -18.77
C LEU A 37 -4.74 2.51 -17.73
N MET A 38 -3.91 1.53 -17.32
CA MET A 38 -2.82 1.66 -16.32
C MET A 38 -3.05 2.76 -15.27
N LYS A 39 -4.13 2.67 -14.49
CA LYS A 39 -4.41 3.65 -13.43
C LYS A 39 -3.74 3.26 -12.11
N LEU A 40 -2.86 4.13 -11.59
CA LEU A 40 -2.31 3.99 -10.25
C LEU A 40 -3.35 4.44 -9.22
N THR A 41 -3.71 3.56 -8.29
CA THR A 41 -4.64 3.87 -7.20
C THR A 41 -3.91 3.92 -5.88
N MET A 42 -4.07 5.03 -5.15
CA MET A 42 -3.61 5.13 -3.76
C MET A 42 -4.62 4.44 -2.84
N VAL A 43 -4.13 3.57 -1.97
CA VAL A 43 -4.93 2.88 -0.97
C VAL A 43 -4.43 3.26 0.41
N SER A 44 -5.33 3.81 1.22
CA SER A 44 -5.07 4.00 2.64
C SER A 44 -5.16 2.64 3.33
N ILE A 45 -4.02 2.17 3.87
CA ILE A 45 -3.91 0.85 4.48
C ILE A 45 -4.59 0.82 5.86
N VAL A 46 -4.58 1.94 6.59
CA VAL A 46 -5.32 2.13 7.85
C VAL A 46 -5.40 3.63 8.18
N ARG A 47 -6.44 4.01 8.95
CA ARG A 47 -6.52 5.29 9.66
C ARG A 47 -5.60 5.25 10.89
#